data_AF-H2UV37-F1
#
_entry.id   AF-H2UV37-F1
#
_cell.length_a   1.000
_cell.length_b   1.000
_cell.length_c   1.000
_cell.angle_alpha   90.00
_cell.angle_beta   90.00
_cell.angle_gamma   90.00
#
_symmetry.space_group_name_H-M   'P 1'
#
loop_
_entity.id
_entity.type
_entity.pdbx_description
1 polymer ?
#
loop_
_entity_poly.entity_id
_entity_poly.type
_entity_poly.pdbx_seq_one_letter_code
_entity_poly.pdbx_strand_id
1 'polypeptide(L)'
;MADQSLLTESVVGWSIFSFILLAILAFCWFYIRKYQSRQESEVVSTITAICALAIALITSALLPVDIFLVSFMKFPNGTYKEWAANNVTRAQIEDSVLYGYYTLYSIILFCVFLWIPFVYFYYEERDDDNINKCLQVKNALKYTIGFAFVCVVLLLIGAFVPLDPPTGQNSTQWQKVQYLFQELGSSHGLYALSFSISTLTLIGMLAVITYTAYGMSVLPLNLIKGTRSVAYERLENTEDTEDVEHQIEKLKSKCSDGRPLSSRDRNNLRELESRLLVLRRRGRHLEIAEKNCCTKVGRALRPVKILLGVSFILVALLFTIALFISNLDKALHSAGISSGFIIFGTNLTNPLNELLLVLQPVFPLDYILITVITVYFVITSMAGIRHMGIWFFWIRLYKIRPKRTRPQALLFLCMILLLIILHTSYMIYSLAPQYVMYGSQKYLVQPAASFTPGNATSDTTRICDANAPEDQCTVTRTYLFLHKFWFFSTIYYFGNWAFIAAFLVGLMVSCCRGKKSVIEGEWVLRWCLPDSSLLST
;
A
#
# COMPACT_ATOMS: atom_id res chain seq x y z
N MET A 1 4.05 -43.10 -8.99
CA MET A 1 2.82 -42.33 -8.77
C MET A 1 3.06 -41.09 -7.90
N ALA A 2 3.80 -41.19 -6.78
CA ALA A 2 4.15 -40.01 -5.95
C ALA A 2 4.99 -38.93 -6.69
N ASP A 3 5.92 -39.34 -7.56
CA ASP A 3 6.73 -38.38 -8.34
C ASP A 3 5.91 -37.64 -9.41
N GLN A 4 4.86 -38.28 -9.95
CA GLN A 4 3.96 -37.66 -10.92
C GLN A 4 3.03 -36.63 -10.27
N SER A 5 2.54 -36.89 -9.05
CA SER A 5 1.77 -35.91 -8.27
C SER A 5 2.63 -34.72 -7.83
N LEU A 6 3.89 -34.95 -7.45
CA LEU A 6 4.82 -33.89 -7.08
C LEU A 6 5.17 -32.98 -8.27
N LEU A 7 5.36 -33.56 -9.46
CA LEU A 7 5.58 -32.82 -10.70
C LEU A 7 4.35 -32.01 -11.11
N THR A 8 3.14 -32.54 -10.97
CA THR A 8 1.92 -31.80 -11.30
C THR A 8 1.65 -30.66 -10.30
N GLU A 9 1.85 -30.87 -9.00
CA GLU A 9 1.67 -29.82 -7.99
C GLU A 9 2.72 -28.71 -8.10
N SER A 10 3.98 -29.06 -8.37
CA SER A 10 5.04 -28.06 -8.58
C SER A 10 4.83 -27.26 -9.88
N VAL A 11 4.45 -27.89 -10.99
CA VAL A 11 4.13 -27.20 -12.25
C VAL A 11 2.94 -26.25 -12.07
N VAL A 12 1.92 -26.64 -11.31
CA VAL A 12 0.79 -25.75 -10.97
C VAL A 12 1.25 -24.55 -10.14
N GLY A 13 2.10 -24.74 -9.13
CA GLY A 13 2.66 -23.66 -8.32
C GLY A 13 3.48 -22.65 -9.14
N TRP A 14 4.39 -23.12 -10.01
CA TRP A 14 5.20 -22.26 -10.88
C TRP A 14 4.36 -21.54 -11.95
N SER A 15 3.33 -22.20 -12.47
CA SER A 15 2.38 -21.59 -13.41
C SER A 15 1.60 -20.44 -12.76
N ILE A 16 1.10 -20.64 -11.54
CA ILE A 16 0.40 -19.62 -10.76
C ILE A 16 1.34 -18.44 -10.48
N PHE A 17 2.55 -18.69 -9.97
CA PHE A 17 3.53 -17.63 -9.71
C PHE A 17 3.86 -16.82 -10.97
N SER A 18 4.07 -17.49 -12.11
CA SER A 18 4.32 -16.84 -13.40
C SER A 18 3.15 -15.98 -13.86
N PHE A 19 1.92 -16.46 -13.69
CA PHE A 19 0.71 -15.71 -13.99
C PHE A 19 0.59 -14.45 -13.13
N ILE A 20 0.89 -14.56 -11.83
CA ILE A 20 0.86 -13.41 -10.92
C ILE A 20 1.94 -12.39 -11.28
N LEU A 21 3.15 -12.85 -11.59
CA LEU A 21 4.23 -11.98 -12.04
C LEU A 21 3.82 -11.17 -13.29
N LEU A 22 3.18 -11.84 -14.26
CA LEU A 22 2.66 -11.19 -15.46
C LEU A 22 1.54 -10.19 -15.13
N ALA A 23 0.63 -10.54 -14.23
CA ALA A 23 -0.42 -9.64 -13.77
C ALA A 23 0.14 -8.39 -13.08
N ILE A 24 1.18 -8.54 -12.24
CA ILE A 24 1.89 -7.42 -11.59
C ILE A 24 2.54 -6.51 -12.63
N LEU A 25 3.22 -7.08 -13.62
CA LEU A 25 3.86 -6.30 -14.70
C LEU A 25 2.82 -5.55 -15.53
N ALA A 26 1.72 -6.21 -15.91
CA ALA A 26 0.61 -5.58 -16.63
C ALA A 26 -0.03 -4.45 -15.83
N PHE A 27 -0.24 -4.66 -14.52
CA PHE A 27 -0.74 -3.63 -13.61
C PHE A 27 0.21 -2.44 -13.54
N CYS A 28 1.51 -2.65 -13.31
CA CYS A 28 2.50 -1.58 -13.23
C CYS A 28 2.59 -0.79 -14.53
N TRP A 29 2.59 -1.49 -15.67
CA TRP A 29 2.60 -0.87 -16.99
C TRP A 29 1.39 0.03 -17.23
N PHE A 30 0.18 -0.49 -17.02
CA PHE A 30 -1.05 0.27 -17.20
C PHE A 30 -1.12 1.44 -16.22
N TYR A 31 -0.73 1.20 -14.96
CA TYR A 31 -0.72 2.18 -13.91
C TYR A 31 0.18 3.37 -14.26
N ILE A 32 1.45 3.13 -14.59
CA ILE A 32 2.42 4.19 -14.90
C ILE A 32 2.00 4.96 -16.16
N ARG A 33 1.62 4.27 -17.23
CA ARG A 33 1.15 4.92 -18.47
C ARG A 33 -0.10 5.79 -18.28
N LYS A 34 -0.95 5.47 -17.31
CA LYS A 34 -2.15 6.26 -17.01
C LYS A 34 -1.80 7.63 -16.42
N TYR A 35 -0.73 7.72 -15.64
CA TYR A 35 -0.34 8.96 -14.97
C TYR A 35 0.65 9.80 -15.76
N GLN A 36 1.58 9.14 -16.44
CA GLN A 36 2.60 9.73 -17.30
C GLN A 36 2.05 10.83 -18.22
N SER A 37 2.74 11.98 -18.25
CA SER A 37 2.44 13.06 -19.20
C SER A 37 2.64 12.58 -20.65
N ARG A 38 1.73 12.95 -21.57
CA ARG A 38 1.92 12.66 -23.00
C ARG A 38 2.96 13.57 -23.68
N GLN A 39 3.28 14.71 -23.08
CA GLN A 39 4.13 15.74 -23.69
C GLN A 39 5.59 15.68 -23.21
N GLU A 40 5.80 15.35 -21.93
CA GLU A 40 7.13 15.40 -21.27
C GLU A 40 7.58 14.01 -20.82
N SER A 41 7.31 13.00 -21.64
CA SER A 41 7.39 11.59 -21.25
C SER A 41 8.72 10.97 -21.69
N GLU A 42 9.47 10.41 -20.73
CA GLU A 42 10.81 9.87 -20.99
C GLU A 42 10.90 8.38 -20.66
N VAL A 43 11.63 7.63 -21.49
CA VAL A 43 11.63 6.15 -21.44
C VAL A 43 12.34 5.63 -20.20
N VAL A 44 13.48 6.20 -19.79
CA VAL A 44 14.24 5.70 -18.63
C VAL A 44 13.49 5.91 -17.32
N SER A 45 12.85 7.07 -17.13
CA SER A 45 12.00 7.34 -15.96
C SER A 45 10.81 6.38 -15.87
N THR A 46 10.18 6.06 -17.01
CA THR A 46 8.99 5.20 -17.02
C THR A 46 9.35 3.74 -16.76
N ILE A 47 10.43 3.23 -17.39
CA ILE A 47 10.97 1.90 -17.08
C ILE A 47 11.34 1.82 -15.60
N THR A 48 12.03 2.83 -15.06
CA THR A 48 12.42 2.88 -13.65
C THR A 48 11.21 2.81 -12.72
N ALA A 49 10.17 3.60 -12.99
CA ALA A 49 8.95 3.58 -12.19
C ALA A 49 8.18 2.25 -12.30
N ILE A 50 8.16 1.62 -13.48
CA ILE A 50 7.53 0.30 -13.68
C ILE A 50 8.31 -0.75 -12.89
N CYS A 51 9.64 -0.80 -13.03
CA CYS A 51 10.49 -1.77 -12.37
C CYS A 51 10.43 -1.63 -10.84
N ALA A 52 10.57 -0.41 -10.31
CA ALA A 52 10.54 -0.19 -8.86
C ALA A 52 9.19 -0.59 -8.24
N LEU A 53 8.07 -0.22 -8.89
CA LEU A 53 6.75 -0.63 -8.42
C LEU A 53 6.52 -2.14 -8.55
N ALA A 54 7.01 -2.75 -9.64
CA ALA A 54 6.91 -4.20 -9.84
C ALA A 54 7.68 -4.97 -8.78
N ILE A 55 8.92 -4.57 -8.47
CA ILE A 55 9.75 -5.20 -7.42
C ILE A 55 9.05 -5.10 -6.07
N ALA A 56 8.45 -3.96 -5.72
CA ALA A 56 7.70 -3.80 -4.48
C ALA A 56 6.50 -4.77 -4.40
N LEU A 57 5.72 -4.87 -5.48
CA LEU A 57 4.57 -5.77 -5.54
C LEU A 57 4.97 -7.25 -5.57
N ILE A 58 6.07 -7.61 -6.25
CA ILE A 58 6.63 -8.97 -6.23
C ILE A 58 7.06 -9.34 -4.81
N THR A 59 7.68 -8.40 -4.10
CA THR A 59 8.08 -8.61 -2.69
C THR A 59 6.87 -8.84 -1.80
N SER A 60 5.77 -8.09 -2.00
CA SER A 60 4.52 -8.33 -1.27
C SER A 60 3.83 -9.64 -1.69
N ALA A 61 4.00 -10.07 -2.94
CA ALA A 61 3.47 -11.33 -3.46
C ALA A 61 4.24 -12.56 -2.95
N LEU A 62 5.49 -12.38 -2.49
CA LEU A 62 6.26 -13.45 -1.84
C LEU A 62 5.69 -13.82 -0.45
N LEU A 63 4.98 -12.90 0.22
CA LEU A 63 4.37 -13.13 1.54
C LEU A 63 3.41 -14.33 1.58
N PRO A 64 2.36 -14.41 0.73
CA PRO A 64 1.49 -15.58 0.70
C PRO A 64 2.24 -16.87 0.30
N VAL A 65 3.30 -16.78 -0.52
CA VAL A 65 4.12 -17.96 -0.88
C VAL A 65 4.87 -18.49 0.35
N ASP A 66 5.47 -17.61 1.15
CA ASP A 66 6.14 -17.96 2.41
C ASP A 66 5.16 -18.65 3.37
N ILE A 67 3.98 -18.05 3.61
CA ILE A 67 2.93 -18.63 4.48
C ILE A 67 2.46 -20.00 3.97
N PHE A 68 2.21 -20.11 2.67
CA PHE A 68 1.79 -21.37 2.04
C PHE A 68 2.85 -22.46 2.22
N LEU A 69 4.12 -22.15 1.96
CA LEU A 69 5.21 -23.12 1.98
C LEU A 69 5.40 -23.73 3.38
N VAL A 70 5.41 -22.88 4.40
CA VAL A 70 5.54 -23.29 5.80
C VAL A 70 4.33 -24.12 6.24
N SER A 71 3.13 -23.79 5.74
CA SER A 71 1.92 -24.56 6.06
C SER A 71 1.82 -25.87 5.29
N PHE A 72 2.34 -25.92 4.06
CA PHE A 72 2.29 -27.09 3.19
C PHE A 72 3.22 -28.23 3.67
N MET A 73 4.19 -27.94 4.55
CA MET A 73 5.08 -28.93 5.16
C MET A 73 4.37 -29.92 6.08
N LYS A 74 3.17 -29.59 6.57
CA LYS A 74 2.44 -30.38 7.57
C LYS A 74 1.12 -30.93 7.04
N PHE A 75 0.71 -32.05 7.61
CA PHE A 75 -0.65 -32.56 7.47
C PHE A 75 -1.61 -31.83 8.43
N PRO A 76 -2.93 -31.88 8.16
CA PRO A 76 -3.94 -31.39 9.11
C PRO A 76 -3.86 -32.04 10.50
N ASN A 77 -3.26 -33.23 10.59
CA ASN A 77 -3.02 -33.96 11.83
C ASN A 77 -1.81 -33.43 12.62
N GLY A 78 -1.08 -32.42 12.10
CA GLY A 78 0.06 -31.78 12.78
C GLY A 78 1.41 -32.47 12.57
N THR A 79 1.44 -33.66 11.97
CA THR A 79 2.68 -34.34 11.56
C THR A 79 3.28 -33.73 10.29
N TYR A 80 4.60 -33.77 10.16
CA TYR A 80 5.28 -33.39 8.91
C TYR A 80 4.97 -34.38 7.80
N LYS A 81 4.87 -33.88 6.57
CA LYS A 81 4.81 -34.74 5.37
C LYS A 81 6.14 -35.48 5.20
N GLU A 82 6.13 -36.64 4.54
CA GLU A 82 7.34 -37.47 4.43
C GLU A 82 8.54 -36.74 3.80
N TRP A 83 8.31 -35.91 2.78
CA TRP A 83 9.36 -35.10 2.17
C TRP A 83 9.91 -34.00 3.10
N ALA A 84 9.12 -33.57 4.09
CA ALA A 84 9.44 -32.55 5.08
C ALA A 84 9.84 -33.14 6.45
N ALA A 85 9.86 -34.47 6.61
CA ALA A 85 10.23 -35.11 7.87
C ALA A 85 11.73 -34.93 8.18
N ASN A 86 12.56 -34.82 7.14
CA ASN A 86 13.98 -34.57 7.27
C ASN A 86 14.27 -33.09 7.55
N ASN A 87 15.05 -32.79 8.60
CA ASN A 87 15.36 -31.41 8.95
C ASN A 87 16.13 -30.67 7.82
N VAL A 88 17.00 -31.38 7.10
CA VAL A 88 17.82 -30.81 6.03
C VAL A 88 16.97 -30.33 4.84
N THR A 89 15.94 -31.09 4.43
CA THR A 89 15.09 -30.70 3.31
C THR A 89 14.21 -29.50 3.66
N ARG A 90 13.74 -29.41 4.92
CA ARG A 90 13.03 -28.22 5.42
C ARG A 90 13.93 -26.97 5.35
N ALA A 91 15.15 -27.08 5.88
CA ALA A 91 16.10 -25.97 5.88
C ALA A 91 16.40 -25.46 4.47
N GLN A 92 16.59 -26.34 3.48
CA GLN A 92 16.83 -25.95 2.09
C GLN A 92 15.67 -25.14 1.47
N ILE A 93 14.44 -25.52 1.78
CA ILE A 93 13.24 -24.86 1.27
C ILE A 93 13.06 -23.49 1.94
N GLU A 94 13.28 -23.42 3.25
CA GLU A 94 13.22 -22.18 4.00
C GLU A 94 14.34 -21.20 3.60
N ASP A 95 15.56 -21.70 3.36
CA ASP A 95 16.70 -20.92 2.85
C ASP A 95 16.43 -20.37 1.45
N SER A 96 15.72 -21.12 0.61
CA SER A 96 15.34 -20.65 -0.73
C SER A 96 14.44 -19.40 -0.67
N VAL A 97 13.47 -19.38 0.25
CA VAL A 97 12.61 -18.21 0.49
C VAL A 97 13.40 -17.07 1.12
N LEU A 98 14.30 -17.38 2.08
CA LEU A 98 15.20 -16.42 2.70
C LEU A 98 16.06 -15.69 1.66
N TYR A 99 16.68 -16.42 0.71
CA TYR A 99 17.45 -15.82 -0.39
C TYR A 99 16.57 -15.00 -1.33
N GLY A 100 15.32 -15.41 -1.55
CA GLY A 100 14.32 -14.63 -2.28
C GLY A 100 14.08 -13.25 -1.65
N TYR A 101 13.78 -13.21 -0.35
CA TYR A 101 13.63 -11.94 0.39
C TYR A 101 14.92 -11.13 0.40
N TYR A 102 16.05 -11.77 0.66
CA TYR A 102 17.35 -11.11 0.67
C TYR A 102 17.64 -10.40 -0.67
N THR A 103 17.36 -11.07 -1.78
CA THR A 103 17.55 -10.52 -3.13
C THR A 103 16.59 -9.38 -3.41
N LEU A 104 15.28 -9.57 -3.16
CA LEU A 104 14.27 -8.56 -3.42
C LEU A 104 14.45 -7.30 -2.57
N TYR A 105 14.75 -7.46 -1.27
CA TYR A 105 15.04 -6.34 -0.39
C TYR A 105 16.36 -5.62 -0.73
N SER A 106 17.39 -6.34 -1.16
CA SER A 106 18.62 -5.72 -1.66
C SER A 106 18.36 -4.88 -2.91
N ILE A 107 17.52 -5.38 -3.83
CA ILE A 107 17.10 -4.63 -5.02
C ILE A 107 16.27 -3.40 -4.60
N ILE A 108 15.37 -3.52 -3.61
CA ILE A 108 14.61 -2.38 -3.08
C ILE A 108 15.55 -1.30 -2.52
N LEU A 109 16.55 -1.67 -1.72
CA LEU A 109 17.53 -0.72 -1.19
C LEU A 109 18.31 -0.04 -2.31
N PHE A 110 18.75 -0.81 -3.31
CA PHE A 110 19.40 -0.27 -4.50
C PHE A 110 18.47 0.71 -5.26
N CYS A 111 17.20 0.36 -5.45
CA CYS A 111 16.23 1.21 -6.12
C CYS A 111 16.01 2.52 -5.37
N VAL A 112 15.81 2.47 -4.04
CA VAL A 112 15.48 3.64 -3.23
C VAL A 112 16.66 4.58 -3.03
N PHE A 113 17.87 4.06 -2.77
CA PHE A 113 19.03 4.89 -2.43
C PHE A 113 19.97 5.20 -3.59
N LEU A 114 19.94 4.43 -4.68
CA LEU A 114 20.86 4.62 -5.80
C LEU A 114 20.11 4.93 -7.10
N TRP A 115 19.24 4.02 -7.56
CA TRP A 115 18.68 4.11 -8.90
C TRP A 115 17.63 5.21 -9.06
N ILE A 116 16.63 5.30 -8.18
CA ILE A 116 15.58 6.34 -8.25
C ILE A 116 16.20 7.74 -8.07
N PRO A 117 17.06 8.00 -7.06
CA PRO A 117 17.73 9.30 -6.95
C PRO A 117 18.60 9.64 -8.16
N PHE A 118 19.36 8.67 -8.70
CA PHE A 118 20.15 8.88 -9.92
C PHE A 118 19.28 9.32 -11.10
N VAL A 119 18.21 8.59 -11.38
CA VAL A 119 17.30 8.91 -12.49
C VAL A 119 16.61 10.25 -12.23
N TYR A 120 16.25 10.55 -10.98
CA TYR A 120 15.69 11.84 -10.59
C TYR A 120 16.63 13.02 -10.94
N PHE A 121 17.86 13.01 -10.44
CA PHE A 121 18.82 14.09 -10.67
C PHE A 121 19.29 14.17 -12.12
N TYR A 122 19.38 13.02 -12.80
CA TYR A 122 19.68 12.99 -14.23
C TYR A 122 18.64 13.77 -15.03
N TYR A 123 17.36 13.70 -14.67
CA TYR A 123 16.31 14.46 -15.35
C TYR A 123 16.17 15.91 -14.89
N GLU A 124 16.46 16.23 -13.63
CA GLU A 124 16.50 17.62 -13.16
C GLU A 124 17.57 18.44 -13.90
N GLU A 125 18.77 17.88 -14.10
CA GLU A 125 19.87 18.55 -14.77
C GLU A 125 19.67 18.71 -16.30
N ARG A 126 18.61 18.09 -16.86
CA ARG A 126 18.34 18.17 -18.31
C ARG A 126 17.71 19.51 -18.71
N ASP A 127 17.07 20.21 -17.78
CA ASP A 127 16.34 21.45 -18.07
C ASP A 127 17.27 22.68 -18.20
N ASP A 128 18.56 22.56 -17.87
CA ASP A 128 19.57 23.59 -18.11
C ASP A 128 20.22 23.39 -19.49
N ASP A 129 19.90 24.29 -20.42
CA ASP A 129 20.27 24.22 -21.84
C ASP A 129 21.77 23.95 -22.08
N ASN A 130 22.04 22.85 -22.80
CA ASN A 130 23.30 22.52 -23.49
C ASN A 130 24.46 21.94 -22.64
N ILE A 131 24.16 21.07 -21.67
CA ILE A 131 25.16 20.29 -20.94
C ILE A 131 25.52 19.00 -21.70
N ASN A 132 26.82 18.77 -21.91
CA ASN A 132 27.38 17.53 -22.48
C ASN A 132 26.83 16.31 -21.71
N LYS A 133 26.31 15.26 -22.37
CA LYS A 133 25.68 14.08 -21.70
C LYS A 133 26.56 13.46 -20.60
N CYS A 134 27.88 13.46 -20.80
CA CYS A 134 28.85 12.98 -19.81
C CYS A 134 28.87 13.84 -18.54
N LEU A 135 28.77 15.17 -18.68
CA LEU A 135 28.71 16.11 -17.56
C LEU A 135 27.39 15.97 -16.80
N GLN A 136 26.27 15.73 -17.50
CA GLN A 136 24.96 15.45 -16.89
C GLN A 136 25.00 14.19 -16.01
N VAL A 137 25.56 13.08 -16.51
CA VAL A 137 25.72 11.85 -15.73
C VAL A 137 26.63 12.08 -14.51
N LYS A 138 27.72 12.84 -14.68
CA LYS A 138 28.64 13.18 -13.59
C LYS A 138 27.95 14.00 -12.50
N ASN A 139 27.14 14.99 -12.89
CA ASN A 139 26.39 15.83 -11.93
C ASN A 139 25.32 15.00 -11.21
N ALA A 140 24.57 14.17 -11.94
CA ALA A 140 23.57 13.27 -11.34
C ALA A 140 24.21 12.29 -10.34
N LEU A 141 25.37 11.70 -10.69
CA LEU A 141 26.11 10.81 -9.80
C LEU A 141 26.59 11.54 -8.55
N LYS A 142 27.11 12.77 -8.69
CA LYS A 142 27.56 13.60 -7.57
C LYS A 142 26.45 13.79 -6.52
N TYR A 143 25.22 14.09 -6.95
CA TYR A 143 24.09 14.24 -6.04
C TYR A 143 23.57 12.91 -5.47
N THR A 144 23.68 11.82 -6.25
CA THR A 144 23.29 10.47 -5.80
C THR A 144 24.20 9.94 -4.69
N ILE A 145 25.47 10.34 -4.64
CA ILE A 145 26.43 9.93 -3.60
C ILE A 145 25.92 10.25 -2.19
N GLY A 146 25.16 11.33 -2.00
CA GLY A 146 24.55 11.64 -0.70
C GLY A 146 23.57 10.56 -0.23
N PHE A 147 22.73 10.04 -1.13
CA PHE A 147 21.81 8.95 -0.82
C PHE A 147 22.54 7.61 -0.63
N ALA A 148 23.59 7.36 -1.41
CA ALA A 148 24.44 6.20 -1.23
C ALA A 148 25.14 6.21 0.14
N PHE A 149 25.61 7.38 0.60
CA PHE A 149 26.21 7.55 1.92
C PHE A 149 25.20 7.23 3.03
N VAL A 150 23.96 7.72 2.93
CA VAL A 150 22.89 7.36 3.89
C VAL A 150 22.65 5.86 3.90
N CYS A 151 22.63 5.19 2.75
CA CYS A 151 22.49 3.73 2.66
C CYS A 151 23.63 3.00 3.37
N VAL A 152 24.89 3.41 3.15
CA VAL A 152 26.05 2.84 3.82
C VAL A 152 25.96 3.02 5.33
N VAL A 153 25.56 4.20 5.81
CA VAL A 153 25.37 4.46 7.24
C VAL A 153 24.28 3.57 7.82
N LEU A 154 23.14 3.41 7.16
CA LEU A 154 22.06 2.52 7.62
C LEU A 154 22.51 1.05 7.69
N LEU A 155 23.24 0.57 6.68
CA LEU A 155 23.79 -0.78 6.66
C LEU A 155 24.83 -0.99 7.76
N LEU A 156 25.72 -0.01 7.99
CA LEU A 156 26.71 -0.07 9.07
C LEU A 156 26.04 -0.09 10.44
N ILE A 157 25.06 0.80 10.68
CA ILE A 157 24.30 0.78 11.93
C ILE A 157 23.68 -0.60 12.12
N GLY A 158 22.96 -1.11 11.11
CA GLY A 158 22.32 -2.42 11.18
C GLY A 158 23.28 -3.59 11.40
N ALA A 159 24.50 -3.54 10.84
CA ALA A 159 25.51 -4.57 11.03
C ALA A 159 26.08 -4.62 12.46
N PHE A 160 26.06 -3.48 13.17
CA PHE A 160 26.68 -3.29 14.48
C PHE A 160 25.70 -3.02 15.62
N VAL A 161 24.38 -2.95 15.38
CA VAL A 161 23.39 -2.79 16.45
C VAL A 161 23.45 -4.01 17.39
N PRO A 162 23.80 -3.82 18.68
CA PRO A 162 23.73 -4.90 19.65
C PRO A 162 22.26 -5.23 19.91
N LEU A 163 21.86 -6.46 19.59
CA LEU A 163 20.59 -7.02 20.01
C LEU A 163 20.78 -7.63 21.39
N ASP A 164 21.09 -6.80 22.38
CA ASP A 164 21.12 -7.28 23.75
C ASP A 164 19.69 -7.63 24.17
N PRO A 165 19.46 -8.84 24.71
CA PRO A 165 18.15 -9.23 25.15
C PRO A 165 17.72 -8.35 26.33
N PRO A 166 16.44 -7.94 26.43
CA PRO A 166 15.94 -7.22 27.58
C PRO A 166 16.15 -8.09 28.82
N THR A 167 17.04 -7.64 29.68
CA THR A 167 17.41 -8.27 30.95
C THR A 167 16.30 -8.03 31.95
N GLY A 168 15.21 -8.81 31.85
CA GLY A 168 14.04 -8.66 32.71
C GLY A 168 13.09 -9.85 32.72
N GLN A 169 13.31 -10.72 33.72
CA GLN A 169 12.38 -11.69 34.35
C GLN A 169 12.02 -13.00 33.63
N ASN A 170 12.35 -14.10 34.34
CA ASN A 170 11.70 -15.42 34.36
C ASN A 170 10.79 -15.78 33.17
N SER A 171 11.33 -16.34 32.08
CA SER A 171 10.52 -17.18 31.18
C SER A 171 11.35 -17.95 30.15
N THR A 172 10.91 -19.17 29.87
CA THR A 172 11.34 -20.03 28.76
C THR A 172 10.87 -19.53 27.39
N GLN A 173 9.89 -18.62 27.34
CA GLN A 173 9.24 -18.14 26.10
C GLN A 173 10.07 -17.08 25.35
N TRP A 174 10.74 -16.18 26.09
CA TRP A 174 11.64 -15.19 25.48
C TRP A 174 12.88 -15.86 24.88
N GLN A 175 13.38 -16.90 25.55
CA GLN A 175 14.49 -17.73 25.04
C GLN A 175 14.15 -18.41 23.71
N LYS A 176 12.92 -18.88 23.52
CA LYS A 176 12.47 -19.43 22.22
C LYS A 176 12.52 -18.37 21.11
N VAL A 177 12.06 -17.15 21.40
CA VAL A 177 12.10 -16.05 20.42
C VAL A 177 13.53 -15.61 20.14
N GLN A 178 14.42 -15.55 21.14
CA GLN A 178 15.87 -15.35 20.93
C GLN A 178 16.44 -16.37 19.97
N TYR A 179 16.15 -17.63 20.26
CA TYR A 179 16.69 -18.76 19.53
C TYR A 179 16.25 -18.70 18.07
N LEU A 180 14.97 -18.46 17.79
CA LEU A 180 14.46 -18.25 16.44
C LEU A 180 15.14 -17.09 15.69
N PHE A 181 15.47 -15.99 16.38
CA PHE A 181 16.19 -14.87 15.75
C PHE A 181 17.69 -15.12 15.58
N GLN A 182 18.29 -15.96 16.41
CA GLN A 182 19.71 -16.31 16.43
C GLN A 182 20.05 -17.43 15.43
N GLU A 183 19.16 -18.41 15.28
CA GLU A 183 19.31 -19.54 14.35
C GLU A 183 19.14 -19.11 12.89
N LEU A 184 18.47 -17.99 12.63
CA LEU A 184 18.19 -17.51 11.27
C LEU A 184 19.37 -16.89 10.50
N GLY A 185 20.56 -16.88 11.09
CA GLY A 185 21.79 -16.46 10.44
C GLY A 185 22.59 -15.50 11.29
N SER A 186 23.80 -15.91 11.63
CA SER A 186 24.84 -15.07 12.26
C SER A 186 25.52 -14.12 11.26
N SER A 187 25.09 -14.10 10.00
CA SER A 187 25.72 -13.27 8.97
C SER A 187 25.37 -11.80 9.18
N HIS A 188 26.38 -10.98 9.47
CA HIS A 188 26.24 -9.53 9.67
C HIS A 188 25.47 -8.82 8.55
N GLY A 189 25.51 -9.34 7.32
CA GLY A 189 24.75 -8.82 6.17
C GLY A 189 23.22 -8.90 6.34
N LEU A 190 22.71 -9.95 6.99
CA LEU A 190 21.28 -10.10 7.26
C LEU A 190 20.78 -9.04 8.25
N TYR A 191 21.56 -8.77 9.30
CA TYR A 191 21.27 -7.74 10.30
C TYR A 191 21.24 -6.34 9.67
N ALA A 192 22.26 -6.03 8.85
CA ALA A 192 22.35 -4.79 8.10
C ALA A 192 21.12 -4.54 7.21
N LEU A 193 20.72 -5.56 6.45
CA LEU A 193 19.60 -5.48 5.52
C LEU A 193 18.26 -5.38 6.26
N SER A 194 18.03 -6.22 7.28
CA SER A 194 16.81 -6.17 8.10
C SER A 194 16.63 -4.78 8.73
N PHE A 195 17.68 -4.22 9.32
CA PHE A 195 17.63 -2.87 9.92
C PHE A 195 17.30 -1.78 8.89
N SER A 196 17.92 -1.85 7.71
CA SER A 196 17.72 -0.87 6.65
C SER A 196 16.28 -0.94 6.11
N ILE A 197 15.75 -2.15 5.91
CA ILE A 197 14.36 -2.36 5.50
C ILE A 197 13.39 -1.92 6.59
N SER A 198 13.65 -2.23 7.87
CA SER A 198 12.86 -1.73 8.99
C SER A 198 12.84 -0.19 9.05
N THR A 199 13.96 0.46 8.74
CA THR A 199 14.01 1.94 8.66
C THR A 199 13.14 2.46 7.51
N LEU A 200 13.18 1.82 6.34
CA LEU A 200 12.32 2.18 5.21
C LEU A 200 10.83 1.93 5.50
N THR A 201 10.47 0.84 6.18
CA THR A 201 9.08 0.58 6.60
C THR A 201 8.58 1.60 7.62
N LEU A 202 9.45 2.18 8.44
CA LEU A 202 9.10 3.28 9.32
C LEU A 202 8.72 4.54 8.54
N ILE A 203 9.45 4.87 7.47
CA ILE A 203 9.07 5.96 6.56
C ILE A 203 7.75 5.60 5.84
N GLY A 204 7.60 4.35 5.41
CA GLY A 204 6.36 3.82 4.83
C GLY A 204 5.16 3.93 5.75
N MET A 205 5.32 3.70 7.05
CA MET A 205 4.28 3.86 8.07
C MET A 205 3.74 5.29 8.09
N LEU A 206 4.62 6.30 8.08
CA LEU A 206 4.21 7.71 8.00
C LEU A 206 3.39 7.96 6.73
N ALA A 207 3.83 7.44 5.59
CA ALA A 207 3.10 7.56 4.33
C ALA A 207 1.73 6.86 4.36
N VAL A 208 1.62 5.72 5.03
CA VAL A 208 0.35 4.98 5.19
C VAL A 208 -0.63 5.72 6.10
N ILE A 209 -0.15 6.26 7.22
CA ILE A 209 -0.97 7.09 8.12
C ILE A 209 -1.47 8.34 7.39
N THR A 210 -0.64 9.01 6.59
CA THR A 210 -1.03 10.26 5.90
C THR A 210 -1.92 10.02 4.69
N TYR A 211 -1.53 9.09 3.81
CA TYR A 211 -2.17 8.93 2.50
C TYR A 211 -3.18 7.79 2.48
N THR A 212 -2.85 6.64 3.05
CA THR A 212 -3.72 5.46 3.01
C THR A 212 -4.91 5.64 3.93
N ALA A 213 -4.73 6.08 5.18
CA ALA A 213 -5.85 6.31 6.12
C ALA A 213 -6.85 7.34 5.59
N TYR A 214 -6.36 8.46 5.05
CA TYR A 214 -7.20 9.45 4.40
C TYR A 214 -7.83 8.92 3.09
N GLY A 215 -7.08 8.16 2.31
CA GLY A 215 -7.55 7.53 1.07
C GLY A 215 -8.68 6.52 1.28
N MET A 216 -8.59 5.69 2.32
CA MET A 216 -9.60 4.70 2.71
C MET A 216 -10.95 5.34 3.08
N SER A 217 -10.95 6.58 3.58
CA SER A 217 -12.19 7.31 3.88
C SER A 217 -12.71 8.11 2.69
N VAL A 218 -11.83 8.80 1.95
CA VAL A 218 -12.22 9.69 0.86
C VAL A 218 -12.64 8.96 -0.41
N LEU A 219 -12.00 7.84 -0.74
CA LEU A 219 -12.32 7.06 -1.94
C LEU A 219 -13.78 6.56 -1.95
N PRO A 220 -14.25 5.79 -0.96
CA PRO A 220 -15.62 5.31 -0.94
C PRO A 220 -16.65 6.43 -0.84
N LEU A 221 -16.41 7.44 -0.01
CA LEU A 221 -17.35 8.54 0.19
C LEU A 221 -17.51 9.39 -1.09
N ASN A 222 -16.44 9.56 -1.88
CA ASN A 222 -16.55 10.19 -3.19
C ASN A 222 -17.34 9.32 -4.19
N LEU A 223 -17.20 7.99 -4.13
CA LEU A 223 -17.97 7.07 -4.97
C LEU A 223 -19.47 7.09 -4.64
N ILE A 224 -19.81 7.18 -3.35
CA ILE A 224 -21.21 7.24 -2.87
C ILE A 224 -21.85 8.60 -3.14
N LYS A 225 -21.19 9.70 -2.74
CA LYS A 225 -21.72 11.07 -2.93
C LYS A 225 -21.84 11.43 -4.41
N GLY A 226 -20.92 10.91 -5.23
CA GLY A 226 -20.83 11.21 -6.65
C GLY A 226 -20.55 12.68 -6.92
N THR A 227 -20.72 13.08 -8.18
CA THR A 227 -20.64 14.48 -8.61
C THR A 227 -22.01 15.14 -8.54
N ARG A 228 -22.06 16.48 -8.51
CA ARG A 228 -23.30 17.21 -8.82
C ARG A 228 -23.78 16.84 -10.23
N SER A 229 -25.07 17.05 -10.53
CA SER A 229 -25.61 16.77 -11.86
C SER A 229 -25.18 17.86 -12.84
N VAL A 230 -24.80 17.46 -14.06
CA VAL A 230 -24.41 18.39 -15.14
C VAL A 230 -25.55 19.38 -15.44
N ALA A 231 -26.80 18.91 -15.45
CA ALA A 231 -27.97 19.75 -15.68
C ALA A 231 -28.17 20.82 -14.59
N TYR A 232 -27.93 20.47 -13.33
CA TYR A 232 -28.05 21.42 -12.22
C TYR A 232 -26.91 22.44 -12.23
N GLU A 233 -25.66 22.00 -12.45
CA GLU A 233 -24.54 22.94 -12.59
C GLU A 233 -24.66 23.86 -13.81
N ARG A 234 -25.30 23.38 -14.88
CA ARG A 234 -25.61 24.21 -16.04
C ARG A 234 -26.65 25.26 -15.68
N LEU A 235 -27.72 24.88 -14.99
CA LEU A 235 -28.76 25.81 -14.54
C LEU A 235 -28.17 26.90 -13.62
N GLU A 236 -27.38 26.50 -12.61
CA GLU A 236 -26.67 27.40 -11.69
C GLU A 236 -25.71 28.34 -12.45
N ASN A 237 -24.97 27.82 -13.43
CA ASN A 237 -24.07 28.65 -14.25
C ASN A 237 -24.83 29.59 -15.21
N THR A 238 -26.03 29.23 -15.67
CA THR A 238 -26.89 30.10 -16.47
C THR A 238 -27.44 31.24 -15.62
N GLU A 239 -27.98 30.94 -14.43
CA GLU A 239 -28.46 31.93 -13.45
C GLU A 239 -27.35 32.91 -13.05
N ASP A 240 -26.16 32.40 -12.69
CA ASP A 240 -24.98 33.23 -12.40
C ASP A 240 -24.58 34.14 -13.58
N THR A 241 -24.75 33.67 -14.82
CA THR A 241 -24.41 34.44 -16.02
C THR A 241 -25.42 35.58 -16.23
N GLU A 242 -26.71 35.29 -16.08
CA GLU A 242 -27.79 36.28 -16.18
C GLU A 242 -27.66 37.36 -15.10
N ASP A 243 -27.35 36.98 -13.86
CA ASP A 243 -27.11 37.92 -12.76
C ASP A 243 -25.95 38.88 -13.03
N VAL A 244 -24.82 38.34 -13.53
CA VAL A 244 -23.64 39.14 -13.87
C VAL A 244 -23.92 40.05 -15.07
N GLU A 245 -24.63 39.56 -16.10
CA GLU A 245 -25.04 40.37 -17.26
C GLU A 245 -25.96 41.52 -16.82
N HIS A 246 -26.94 41.26 -15.96
CA HIS A 246 -27.83 42.28 -15.40
C HIS A 246 -27.06 43.32 -14.56
N GLN A 247 -26.06 42.91 -13.77
CA GLN A 247 -25.19 43.85 -13.04
C GLN A 247 -24.37 44.73 -13.98
N ILE A 248 -23.83 44.16 -15.07
CA ILE A 248 -23.09 44.91 -16.10
C ILE A 248 -24.02 45.91 -16.79
N GLU A 249 -25.24 45.52 -17.15
CA GLU A 249 -26.24 46.41 -17.75
C GLU A 249 -26.63 47.54 -16.80
N LYS A 250 -26.86 47.24 -15.52
CA LYS A 250 -27.14 48.24 -14.47
C LYS A 250 -25.98 49.21 -14.25
N LEU A 251 -24.73 48.78 -14.42
CA LEU A 251 -23.54 49.65 -14.37
C LEU A 251 -23.39 50.48 -15.65
N LYS A 252 -23.68 49.89 -16.81
CA LYS A 252 -23.65 50.60 -18.10
C LYS A 252 -24.77 51.63 -18.21
N SER A 253 -25.95 51.37 -17.64
CA SER A 253 -27.06 52.32 -17.64
C SER A 253 -26.77 53.58 -16.82
N LYS A 254 -25.98 53.48 -15.74
CA LYS A 254 -25.44 54.67 -15.03
C LYS A 254 -24.53 55.56 -15.89
N CYS A 255 -23.99 55.02 -16.99
CA CYS A 255 -23.17 55.73 -17.96
C CYS A 255 -24.01 56.29 -19.13
N SER A 256 -25.32 55.99 -19.20
CA SER A 256 -26.20 56.41 -20.30
C SER A 256 -26.36 57.92 -20.38
N ASP A 257 -26.14 58.65 -19.28
CA ASP A 257 -26.23 60.11 -19.22
C ASP A 257 -24.97 60.84 -19.76
N GLY A 258 -24.04 60.10 -20.40
CA GLY A 258 -22.80 60.65 -20.97
C GLY A 258 -21.70 60.99 -19.93
N ARG A 259 -21.95 60.78 -18.64
CA ARG A 259 -20.96 60.99 -17.59
C ARG A 259 -19.96 59.83 -17.53
N PRO A 260 -18.64 60.10 -17.39
CA PRO A 260 -17.64 59.04 -17.28
C PRO A 260 -17.84 58.25 -15.98
N LEU A 261 -17.78 56.92 -16.07
CA LEU A 261 -17.80 56.02 -14.91
C LEU A 261 -16.68 56.36 -13.91
N SER A 262 -17.05 56.37 -12.63
CA SER A 262 -16.08 56.49 -11.52
C SER A 262 -14.99 55.42 -11.62
N SER A 263 -13.77 55.72 -11.16
CA SER A 263 -12.64 54.78 -11.19
C SER A 263 -12.96 53.45 -10.49
N ARG A 264 -13.75 53.48 -9.41
CA ARG A 264 -14.25 52.29 -8.71
C ARG A 264 -15.22 51.47 -9.57
N ASP A 265 -16.15 52.12 -10.24
CA ASP A 265 -17.14 51.45 -11.08
C ASP A 265 -16.50 50.86 -12.36
N ARG A 266 -15.46 51.50 -12.90
CA ARG A 266 -14.65 50.94 -14.01
C ARG A 266 -13.92 49.66 -13.60
N ASN A 267 -13.37 49.62 -12.39
CA ASN A 267 -12.72 48.42 -11.87
C ASN A 267 -13.73 47.30 -11.63
N ASN A 268 -14.88 47.60 -11.01
CA ASN A 268 -15.96 46.64 -10.82
C ASN A 268 -16.49 46.07 -12.15
N LEU A 269 -16.63 46.91 -13.16
CA LEU A 269 -17.08 46.48 -14.50
C LEU A 269 -16.07 45.53 -15.15
N ARG A 270 -14.76 45.82 -15.03
CA ARG A 270 -13.71 44.89 -15.51
C ARG A 270 -13.73 43.56 -14.76
N GLU A 271 -13.94 43.58 -13.45
CA GLU A 271 -14.05 42.36 -12.64
C GLU A 271 -15.26 41.52 -13.08
N LEU A 272 -16.42 42.14 -13.25
CA LEU A 272 -17.64 41.47 -13.73
C LEU A 272 -17.48 40.90 -15.15
N GLU A 273 -16.88 41.65 -16.08
CA GLU A 273 -16.58 41.15 -17.43
C GLU A 273 -15.62 39.95 -17.38
N SER A 274 -14.61 40.00 -16.51
CA SER A 274 -13.69 38.87 -16.31
C SER A 274 -14.40 37.63 -15.75
N ARG A 275 -15.32 37.82 -14.78
CA ARG A 275 -16.14 36.75 -14.20
C ARG A 275 -17.08 36.15 -15.23
N LEU A 276 -17.70 36.98 -16.07
CA LEU A 276 -18.55 36.55 -17.17
C LEU A 276 -17.79 35.70 -18.20
N LEU A 277 -16.55 36.06 -18.55
CA LEU A 277 -15.70 35.23 -19.41
C LEU A 277 -15.43 33.85 -18.81
N VAL A 278 -15.20 33.77 -17.50
CA VAL A 278 -15.01 32.50 -16.77
C VAL A 278 -16.29 31.68 -16.77
N LEU A 279 -17.45 32.29 -16.46
CA LEU A 279 -18.76 31.63 -16.46
C LEU A 279 -19.15 31.11 -17.85
N ARG A 280 -18.93 31.89 -18.92
CA ARG A 280 -19.14 31.42 -20.31
C ARG A 280 -18.21 30.29 -20.69
N ARG A 281 -16.95 30.31 -20.24
CA ARG A 281 -16.00 29.20 -20.45
C ARG A 281 -16.48 27.94 -19.72
N ARG A 282 -16.93 28.08 -18.47
CA ARG A 282 -17.50 26.98 -17.68
C ARG A 282 -18.76 26.40 -18.33
N GLY A 283 -19.67 27.25 -18.81
CA GLY A 283 -20.89 26.87 -19.53
C GLY A 283 -20.59 26.03 -20.79
N ARG A 284 -19.62 26.45 -21.61
CA ARG A 284 -19.17 25.66 -22.78
C ARG A 284 -18.65 24.28 -22.40
N HIS A 285 -17.89 24.16 -21.32
CA HIS A 285 -17.43 22.86 -20.82
C HIS A 285 -18.58 21.97 -20.35
N LEU A 286 -19.58 22.54 -19.66
CA LEU A 286 -20.77 21.81 -19.20
C LEU A 286 -21.63 21.34 -20.39
N GLU A 287 -21.76 22.15 -21.44
CA GLU A 287 -22.48 21.77 -22.66
C GLU A 287 -21.81 20.59 -23.40
N ILE A 288 -20.48 20.63 -23.51
CA ILE A 288 -19.69 19.52 -24.08
C ILE A 288 -19.85 18.25 -23.22
N ALA A 289 -19.82 18.39 -21.89
CA ALA A 289 -20.02 17.27 -20.98
C ALA A 289 -21.44 16.68 -21.09
N GLU A 290 -22.47 17.50 -21.30
CA GLU A 290 -23.85 17.05 -21.48
C GLU A 290 -24.06 16.26 -22.78
N LYS A 291 -23.44 16.71 -23.88
CA LYS A 291 -23.53 16.05 -25.20
C LYS A 291 -22.75 14.74 -25.28
N ASN A 292 -21.79 14.50 -24.37
CA ASN A 292 -20.97 13.30 -24.39
C ASN A 292 -21.76 12.04 -23.97
N CYS A 293 -21.83 11.04 -24.87
CA CYS A 293 -22.44 9.72 -24.63
C CYS A 293 -21.91 9.02 -23.36
N CYS A 294 -20.64 9.27 -23.00
CA CYS A 294 -20.01 8.79 -21.77
C CYS A 294 -20.73 9.22 -20.48
N THR A 295 -21.43 10.35 -20.45
CA THR A 295 -22.19 10.77 -19.27
C THR A 295 -23.49 10.01 -19.10
N LYS A 296 -24.11 9.56 -20.20
CA LYS A 296 -25.30 8.69 -20.19
C LYS A 296 -24.98 7.30 -19.67
N VAL A 297 -23.89 6.70 -20.15
CA VAL A 297 -23.32 5.44 -19.61
C VAL A 297 -22.87 5.63 -18.14
N GLY A 298 -22.30 6.79 -17.82
CA GLY A 298 -21.90 7.16 -16.46
C GLY A 298 -23.07 7.22 -15.47
N ARG A 299 -24.26 7.65 -15.91
CA ARG A 299 -25.51 7.63 -15.12
C ARG A 299 -26.03 6.21 -14.90
N ALA A 300 -25.98 5.34 -15.92
CA ALA A 300 -26.41 3.95 -15.81
C ALA A 300 -25.53 3.13 -14.83
N LEU A 301 -24.24 3.45 -14.74
CA LEU A 301 -23.30 2.82 -13.80
C LEU A 301 -23.27 3.45 -12.40
N ARG A 302 -24.15 4.41 -12.12
CA ARG A 302 -24.25 5.04 -10.80
C ARG A 302 -24.60 4.05 -9.67
N PRO A 303 -25.59 3.15 -9.79
CA PRO A 303 -25.85 2.15 -8.75
C PRO A 303 -24.62 1.26 -8.49
N VAL A 304 -23.90 0.85 -9.54
CA VAL A 304 -22.68 0.04 -9.42
C VAL A 304 -21.58 0.80 -8.65
N LYS A 305 -21.41 2.10 -8.90
CA LYS A 305 -20.45 2.94 -8.16
C LYS A 305 -20.81 3.12 -6.69
N ILE A 306 -22.09 3.26 -6.39
CA ILE A 306 -22.57 3.36 -5.00
C ILE A 306 -22.32 2.02 -4.29
N LEU A 307 -22.67 0.90 -4.92
CA LEU A 307 -22.42 -0.44 -4.38
C LEU A 307 -20.93 -0.68 -4.11
N LEU A 308 -20.07 -0.30 -5.06
CA LEU A 308 -18.61 -0.37 -4.91
C LEU A 308 -18.12 0.52 -3.76
N GLY A 309 -18.67 1.73 -3.63
CA GLY A 309 -18.36 2.64 -2.53
C GLY A 309 -18.75 2.07 -1.16
N VAL A 310 -19.96 1.49 -1.04
CA VAL A 310 -20.42 0.81 0.18
C VAL A 310 -19.52 -0.36 0.52
N SER A 311 -19.18 -1.20 -0.46
CA SER A 311 -18.25 -2.33 -0.28
C SER A 311 -16.89 -1.86 0.26
N PHE A 312 -16.32 -0.78 -0.29
CA PHE A 312 -15.05 -0.24 0.19
C PHE A 312 -15.13 0.34 1.62
N ILE A 313 -16.27 0.88 2.06
CA ILE A 313 -16.46 1.27 3.48
C ILE A 313 -16.50 0.04 4.36
N LEU A 314 -17.23 -1.01 3.98
CA LEU A 314 -17.31 -2.24 4.76
C LEU A 314 -15.92 -2.88 4.95
N VAL A 315 -15.12 -2.92 3.89
CA VAL A 315 -13.73 -3.40 3.95
C VAL A 315 -12.86 -2.50 4.85
N ALA A 316 -13.00 -1.17 4.76
CA ALA A 316 -12.27 -0.24 5.63
C ALA A 316 -12.60 -0.44 7.11
N LEU A 317 -13.89 -0.64 7.43
CA LEU A 317 -14.36 -0.92 8.78
C LEU A 317 -13.86 -2.27 9.28
N LEU A 318 -13.87 -3.30 8.44
CA LEU A 318 -13.30 -4.62 8.77
C LEU A 318 -11.83 -4.51 9.16
N PHE A 319 -11.00 -3.80 8.38
CA PHE A 319 -9.59 -3.59 8.73
C PHE A 319 -9.42 -2.78 10.01
N THR A 320 -10.24 -1.76 10.21
CA THR A 320 -10.17 -0.93 11.42
C THR A 320 -10.51 -1.76 12.67
N ILE A 321 -11.56 -2.58 12.62
CA ILE A 321 -11.97 -3.48 13.70
C ILE A 321 -10.90 -4.55 13.94
N ALA A 322 -10.37 -5.18 12.88
CA ALA A 322 -9.31 -6.18 12.98
C ALA A 322 -8.03 -5.61 13.62
N LEU A 323 -7.57 -4.44 13.17
CA LEU A 323 -6.43 -3.75 13.77
C LEU A 323 -6.70 -3.36 15.22
N PHE A 324 -7.90 -2.86 15.53
CA PHE A 324 -8.26 -2.50 16.90
C PHE A 324 -8.21 -3.72 17.84
N ILE A 325 -8.81 -4.85 17.44
CA ILE A 325 -8.78 -6.10 18.22
C ILE A 325 -7.35 -6.60 18.39
N SER A 326 -6.56 -6.66 17.31
CA SER A 326 -5.16 -7.10 17.40
C SER A 326 -4.31 -6.22 18.32
N ASN A 327 -4.47 -4.89 18.26
CA ASN A 327 -3.69 -3.99 19.12
C ASN A 327 -4.18 -4.01 20.57
N LEU A 328 -5.46 -4.25 20.80
CA LEU A 328 -6.00 -4.48 22.14
C LEU A 328 -5.44 -5.77 22.73
N ASP A 329 -5.37 -6.85 21.95
CA ASP A 329 -4.77 -8.12 22.37
C ASP A 329 -3.29 -7.94 22.75
N LYS A 330 -2.53 -7.22 21.92
CA LYS A 330 -1.14 -6.80 22.24
C LYS A 330 -1.04 -6.01 23.54
N ALA A 331 -1.99 -5.09 23.78
CA ALA A 331 -1.97 -4.25 24.97
C ALA A 331 -2.20 -5.05 26.26
N LEU A 332 -3.05 -6.07 26.19
CA LEU A 332 -3.48 -6.85 27.37
C LEU A 332 -2.56 -8.03 27.67
N HIS A 333 -1.99 -8.68 26.64
CA HIS A 333 -1.34 -9.98 26.79
C HIS A 333 0.14 -10.02 26.35
N SER A 334 0.73 -8.90 25.90
CA SER A 334 2.15 -8.89 25.53
C SER A 334 3.08 -8.74 26.74
N ALA A 335 4.35 -9.10 26.56
CA ALA A 335 5.42 -8.89 27.54
C ALA A 335 5.85 -7.41 27.69
N GLY A 336 5.01 -6.45 27.27
CA GLY A 336 5.21 -5.01 27.46
C GLY A 336 6.12 -4.32 26.42
N ILE A 337 6.47 -3.07 26.72
CA ILE A 337 7.19 -2.16 25.79
C ILE A 337 8.61 -2.66 25.48
N SER A 338 9.31 -3.24 26.46
CA SER A 338 10.71 -3.71 26.32
C SER A 338 10.86 -4.93 25.40
N SER A 339 9.76 -5.59 25.04
CA SER A 339 9.75 -6.76 24.16
C SER A 339 9.17 -6.47 22.78
N GLY A 340 8.80 -5.22 22.47
CA GLY A 340 8.26 -4.87 21.16
C GLY A 340 6.79 -5.24 20.95
N PHE A 341 6.02 -5.49 22.01
CA PHE A 341 4.62 -5.94 21.96
C PHE A 341 4.41 -7.22 21.13
N ILE A 342 5.35 -8.17 21.22
CA ILE A 342 5.22 -9.49 20.58
C ILE A 342 4.14 -10.29 21.32
N ILE A 343 3.21 -10.90 20.58
CA ILE A 343 2.14 -11.74 21.12
C ILE A 343 2.60 -13.19 21.07
N PHE A 344 2.52 -13.88 22.21
CA PHE A 344 2.91 -15.30 22.34
C PHE A 344 1.72 -16.27 22.17
N GLY A 345 0.49 -15.75 22.14
CA GLY A 345 -0.71 -16.51 21.80
C GLY A 345 -1.91 -15.57 21.66
N THR A 346 -2.78 -15.82 20.68
CA THR A 346 -3.98 -15.01 20.45
C THR A 346 -5.13 -15.52 21.32
N ASN A 347 -5.61 -14.69 22.25
CA ASN A 347 -6.81 -15.00 23.04
C ASN A 347 -8.08 -14.33 22.49
N LEU A 348 -7.92 -13.22 21.76
CA LEU A 348 -9.03 -12.52 21.12
C LEU A 348 -9.18 -12.92 19.65
N THR A 349 -10.37 -13.38 19.28
CA THR A 349 -10.67 -13.80 17.91
C THR A 349 -10.72 -12.60 16.97
N ASN A 350 -9.74 -12.48 16.08
CA ASN A 350 -9.74 -11.48 15.03
C ASN A 350 -10.47 -12.01 13.77
N PRO A 351 -11.50 -11.30 13.27
CA PRO A 351 -12.34 -11.80 12.17
C PRO A 351 -11.56 -12.02 10.87
N LEU A 352 -10.57 -11.18 10.58
CA LEU A 352 -9.77 -11.32 9.36
C LEU A 352 -8.77 -12.47 9.47
N ASN A 353 -8.23 -12.70 10.66
CA ASN A 353 -7.35 -13.83 10.94
C ASN A 353 -8.06 -15.16 10.74
N GLU A 354 -9.25 -15.33 11.32
CA GLU A 354 -10.07 -16.54 11.15
C GLU A 354 -10.45 -16.75 9.68
N LEU A 355 -10.86 -15.68 8.99
CA LEU A 355 -11.19 -15.75 7.56
C LEU A 355 -10.02 -16.28 6.73
N LEU A 356 -8.81 -15.78 6.96
CA LEU A 356 -7.61 -16.22 6.24
C LEU A 356 -7.25 -17.68 6.56
N LEU A 357 -7.33 -18.09 7.82
CA LEU A 357 -7.08 -19.48 8.23
C LEU A 357 -8.09 -20.48 7.65
N VAL A 358 -9.36 -20.09 7.52
CA VAL A 358 -10.42 -20.93 6.92
C VAL A 358 -10.27 -21.06 5.40
N LEU A 359 -9.79 -20.02 4.73
CA LEU A 359 -9.60 -20.02 3.28
C LEU A 359 -8.33 -20.75 2.84
N GLN A 360 -7.33 -20.81 3.71
CA GLN A 360 -6.01 -21.38 3.41
C GLN A 360 -6.00 -22.85 2.92
N PRO A 361 -6.82 -23.79 3.47
CA PRO A 361 -6.87 -25.16 2.97
C PRO A 361 -7.35 -25.28 1.51
N VAL A 362 -8.05 -24.27 0.99
CA VAL A 362 -8.55 -24.23 -0.40
C VAL A 362 -7.64 -23.35 -1.24
N PHE A 363 -6.51 -23.92 -1.65
CA PHE A 363 -5.55 -23.22 -2.50
C PHE A 363 -6.18 -22.86 -3.87
N PRO A 364 -6.03 -21.61 -4.41
CA PRO A 364 -5.22 -20.47 -3.93
C PRO A 364 -6.07 -19.30 -3.35
N LEU A 365 -7.12 -19.57 -2.57
CA LEU A 365 -8.05 -18.51 -2.13
C LEU A 365 -7.43 -17.48 -1.18
N ASP A 366 -6.61 -17.92 -0.23
CA ASP A 366 -5.90 -17.04 0.71
C ASP A 366 -4.89 -16.12 0.00
N TYR A 367 -4.19 -16.67 -1.01
CA TYR A 367 -3.32 -15.91 -1.91
C TYR A 367 -4.08 -14.78 -2.61
N ILE A 368 -5.23 -15.10 -3.19
CA ILE A 368 -6.10 -14.12 -3.87
C ILE A 368 -6.54 -13.06 -2.86
N LEU A 369 -6.93 -13.45 -1.64
CA LEU A 369 -7.38 -12.52 -0.62
C LEU A 369 -6.27 -11.54 -0.19
N ILE A 370 -5.04 -12.01 0.11
CA ILE A 370 -3.91 -11.12 0.42
C ILE A 370 -3.61 -10.18 -0.74
N THR A 371 -3.67 -10.69 -1.97
CA THR A 371 -3.46 -9.86 -3.18
C THR A 371 -4.52 -8.76 -3.27
N VAL A 372 -5.80 -9.09 -3.03
CA VAL A 372 -6.90 -8.12 -3.00
C VAL A 372 -6.71 -7.08 -1.89
N ILE A 373 -6.29 -7.51 -0.69
CA ILE A 373 -5.97 -6.61 0.42
C ILE A 373 -4.84 -5.64 0.04
N THR A 374 -3.76 -6.16 -0.55
CA THR A 374 -2.61 -5.36 -0.99
C THR A 374 -3.01 -4.33 -2.06
N VAL A 375 -3.77 -4.78 -3.07
CA VAL A 375 -4.29 -3.91 -4.14
C VAL A 375 -5.23 -2.84 -3.57
N TYR A 376 -6.07 -3.20 -2.60
CA TYR A 376 -6.93 -2.23 -1.89
C TYR A 376 -6.10 -1.14 -1.20
N PHE A 377 -5.04 -1.50 -0.47
CA PHE A 377 -4.14 -0.52 0.14
C PHE A 377 -3.45 0.37 -0.89
N VAL A 378 -3.00 -0.18 -2.03
CA VAL A 378 -2.39 0.61 -3.11
C VAL A 378 -3.41 1.58 -3.73
N ILE A 379 -4.63 1.14 -4.03
CA ILE A 379 -5.69 1.97 -4.64
C ILE A 379 -6.11 3.09 -3.69
N THR A 380 -6.32 2.78 -2.41
CA THR A 380 -6.72 3.77 -1.41
C THR A 380 -5.61 4.79 -1.16
N SER A 381 -4.37 4.34 -1.01
CA SER A 381 -3.19 5.22 -0.94
C SER A 381 -3.13 6.17 -2.12
N MET A 382 -3.37 5.66 -3.33
CA MET A 382 -3.34 6.51 -4.52
C MET A 382 -4.47 7.55 -4.53
N ALA A 383 -5.66 7.17 -4.08
CA ALA A 383 -6.76 8.11 -3.90
C ALA A 383 -6.39 9.23 -2.90
N GLY A 384 -5.69 8.87 -1.83
CA GLY A 384 -5.15 9.81 -0.84
C GLY A 384 -4.13 10.78 -1.43
N ILE A 385 -3.06 10.26 -2.05
CA ILE A 385 -1.99 11.08 -2.66
C ILE A 385 -2.57 12.02 -3.73
N ARG A 386 -3.52 11.55 -4.55
CA ARG A 386 -4.14 12.39 -5.57
C ARG A 386 -4.95 13.54 -4.95
N HIS A 387 -5.66 13.27 -3.86
CA HIS A 387 -6.53 14.26 -3.25
C HIS A 387 -5.77 15.29 -2.42
N MET A 388 -4.75 14.87 -1.67
CA MET A 388 -3.90 15.77 -0.88
C MET A 388 -2.79 16.42 -1.70
N GLY A 389 -2.26 15.73 -2.72
CA GLY A 389 -0.96 16.03 -3.34
C GLY A 389 0.20 15.37 -2.59
N ILE A 390 1.41 15.47 -3.12
CA ILE A 390 2.63 15.05 -2.40
C ILE A 390 3.07 16.22 -1.52
N TRP A 391 3.09 15.99 -0.20
CA TRP A 391 3.52 16.96 0.81
C TRP A 391 4.93 16.64 1.31
N PHE A 392 5.74 17.68 1.51
CA PHE A 392 7.05 17.60 2.16
C PHE A 392 7.16 18.75 3.17
N PHE A 393 7.29 18.44 4.46
CA PHE A 393 7.37 19.41 5.57
C PHE A 393 6.38 20.59 5.46
N TRP A 394 5.09 20.28 5.22
CA TRP A 394 3.97 21.24 5.08
C TRP A 394 3.88 22.03 3.77
N ILE A 395 4.81 21.83 2.83
CA ILE A 395 4.72 22.42 1.49
C ILE A 395 4.22 21.37 0.50
N ARG A 396 3.24 21.74 -0.32
CA ARG A 396 2.74 20.87 -1.40
C ARG A 396 3.70 20.94 -2.60
N LEU A 397 4.59 19.96 -2.69
CA LEU A 397 5.64 19.87 -3.72
C LEU A 397 5.04 19.57 -5.10
N TYR A 398 4.23 18.52 -5.21
CA TYR A 398 3.65 18.10 -6.48
C TYR A 398 2.14 17.87 -6.41
N LYS A 399 1.42 18.37 -7.41
CA LYS A 399 -0.01 18.05 -7.63
C LYS A 399 -0.14 17.00 -8.73
N ILE A 400 -0.48 15.78 -8.34
CA ILE A 400 -0.64 14.66 -9.26
C ILE A 400 -1.92 14.84 -10.09
N ARG A 401 -1.77 14.84 -11.42
CA ARG A 401 -2.88 14.87 -12.37
C ARG A 401 -2.70 13.76 -13.40
N PRO A 402 -3.72 12.94 -13.67
CA PRO A 402 -3.62 11.87 -14.65
C PRO A 402 -3.28 12.44 -16.04
N LYS A 403 -2.44 11.73 -16.79
CA LYS A 403 -1.92 12.10 -18.12
C LYS A 403 -1.14 13.44 -18.17
N ARG A 404 -0.76 14.00 -17.01
CA ARG A 404 -0.06 15.30 -16.89
C ARG A 404 0.94 15.33 -15.73
N THR A 405 1.41 14.18 -15.24
CA THR A 405 2.50 14.16 -14.23
C THR A 405 3.86 14.23 -14.92
N ARG A 406 4.72 15.12 -14.43
CA ARG A 406 6.14 15.18 -14.83
C ARG A 406 6.89 13.90 -14.42
N PRO A 407 7.97 13.51 -15.13
CA PRO A 407 8.79 12.34 -14.81
C PRO A 407 9.32 12.33 -13.37
N GLN A 408 9.80 13.47 -12.87
CA GLN A 408 10.25 13.64 -11.48
C GLN A 408 9.17 13.32 -10.45
N ALA A 409 7.98 13.92 -10.62
CA ALA A 409 6.83 13.69 -9.74
C ALA A 409 6.34 12.23 -9.81
N LEU A 410 6.48 11.58 -10.98
CA LEU A 410 6.16 10.17 -11.17
C LEU A 410 7.13 9.25 -10.42
N LEU A 411 8.43 9.57 -10.42
CA LEU A 411 9.45 8.84 -9.65
C LEU A 411 9.21 8.97 -8.14
N PHE A 412 8.90 10.19 -7.65
CA PHE A 412 8.52 10.41 -6.25
C PHE A 412 7.26 9.64 -5.86
N LEU A 413 6.23 9.66 -6.71
CA LEU A 413 5.02 8.87 -6.51
C LEU A 413 5.35 7.37 -6.40
N CYS A 414 6.19 6.85 -7.30
CA CYS A 414 6.61 5.45 -7.29
C CYS A 414 7.37 5.10 -6.00
N MET A 415 8.29 5.97 -5.57
CA MET A 415 9.02 5.80 -4.31
C MET A 415 8.08 5.75 -3.11
N ILE A 416 7.11 6.68 -3.01
CA ILE A 416 6.12 6.68 -1.91
C ILE A 416 5.27 5.40 -1.95
N LEU A 417 4.81 4.96 -3.12
CA LEU A 417 4.03 3.72 -3.25
C LEU A 417 4.84 2.48 -2.89
N LEU A 418 6.11 2.43 -3.26
CA LEU A 418 7.02 1.35 -2.86
C LEU A 418 7.13 1.28 -1.33
N LEU A 419 7.34 2.42 -0.66
CA LEU A 419 7.41 2.47 0.82
C LEU A 419 6.08 2.08 1.48
N ILE A 420 4.96 2.48 0.89
CA ILE A 420 3.61 2.08 1.33
C ILE A 420 3.42 0.57 1.19
N ILE A 421 3.81 -0.04 0.06
CA ILE A 421 3.71 -1.49 -0.14
C ILE A 421 4.59 -2.23 0.88
N LEU A 422 5.82 -1.76 1.09
CA LEU A 422 6.73 -2.33 2.07
C LEU A 422 6.15 -2.31 3.49
N HIS A 423 5.56 -1.19 3.91
CA HIS A 423 4.85 -1.13 5.20
C HIS A 423 3.55 -1.94 5.22
N THR A 424 2.86 -2.09 4.08
CA THR A 424 1.65 -2.90 3.98
C THR A 424 1.95 -4.37 4.32
N SER A 425 3.11 -4.90 3.92
CA SER A 425 3.55 -6.25 4.31
C SER A 425 3.63 -6.41 5.83
N TYR A 426 4.13 -5.40 6.56
CA TYR A 426 4.10 -5.37 8.02
C TYR A 426 2.66 -5.24 8.56
N MET A 427 1.84 -4.38 7.96
CA MET A 427 0.47 -4.15 8.42
C MET A 427 -0.40 -5.41 8.29
N ILE A 428 -0.15 -6.27 7.28
CA ILE A 428 -0.81 -7.58 7.13
C ILE A 428 -0.54 -8.49 8.34
N TYR A 429 0.68 -8.46 8.92
CA TYR A 429 0.96 -9.14 10.18
C TYR A 429 0.12 -8.60 11.35
N SER A 430 0.01 -7.27 11.47
CA SER A 430 -0.83 -6.67 12.52
C SER A 430 -2.32 -6.99 12.33
N LEU A 431 -2.75 -7.20 11.08
CA LEU A 431 -4.11 -7.56 10.71
C LEU A 431 -4.45 -9.02 11.00
N ALA A 432 -3.51 -9.95 10.85
CA ALA A 432 -3.72 -11.38 11.04
C ALA A 432 -2.43 -12.07 11.54
N PRO A 433 -2.03 -11.86 12.81
CA PRO A 433 -0.71 -12.27 13.30
C PRO A 433 -0.51 -13.78 13.27
N GLN A 434 -1.54 -14.54 13.61
CA GLN A 434 -1.49 -16.00 13.66
C GLN A 434 -1.35 -16.61 12.27
N TYR A 435 -2.15 -16.15 11.32
CA TYR A 435 -2.07 -16.56 9.92
C TYR A 435 -0.69 -16.22 9.31
N VAL A 436 -0.15 -15.03 9.58
CA VAL A 436 1.14 -14.63 8.97
C VAL A 436 2.33 -15.32 9.61
N MET A 437 2.32 -15.58 10.93
CA MET A 437 3.43 -16.29 11.60
C MET A 437 3.48 -17.77 11.27
N TYR A 438 2.35 -18.46 11.42
CA TYR A 438 2.30 -19.92 11.37
C TYR A 438 1.39 -20.48 10.27
N GLY A 439 0.58 -19.66 9.62
CA GLY A 439 -0.47 -20.13 8.71
C GLY A 439 -1.41 -21.12 9.40
N SER A 440 -1.84 -22.15 8.68
CA SER A 440 -2.77 -23.17 9.17
C SER A 440 -2.09 -24.33 9.90
N GLN A 441 -0.83 -24.17 10.33
CA GLN A 441 -0.08 -25.23 10.97
C GLN A 441 -0.67 -25.65 12.32
N LYS A 442 -0.59 -26.96 12.57
CA LYS A 442 -0.95 -27.58 13.84
C LYS A 442 0.20 -28.43 14.36
N TYR A 443 0.22 -28.66 15.67
CA TYR A 443 1.14 -29.57 16.33
C TYR A 443 0.38 -30.55 17.23
N LEU A 444 1.05 -31.65 17.56
CA LEU A 444 0.51 -32.71 18.40
C LEU A 444 0.84 -32.40 19.86
N VAL A 445 -0.19 -32.32 20.70
CA VAL A 445 0.00 -32.23 22.15
C VAL A 445 -0.06 -33.63 22.71
N GLN A 446 1.07 -34.12 23.21
CA GLN A 446 1.07 -35.34 24.04
C GLN A 446 0.34 -35.01 25.35
N PRO A 447 -0.71 -35.76 25.73
CA PRO A 447 -1.32 -35.58 27.04
C PRO A 447 -0.27 -35.87 28.12
N ALA A 448 -0.20 -35.01 29.13
CA ALA A 448 0.65 -35.23 30.29
C ALA A 448 0.37 -36.64 30.83
N ALA A 449 1.41 -37.46 30.97
CA ALA A 449 1.31 -38.87 31.30
C ALA A 449 0.59 -39.08 32.65
N SER A 450 -0.74 -39.15 32.64
CA SER A 450 -1.50 -39.83 33.67
C SER A 450 -1.35 -41.32 33.39
N PHE A 451 -0.56 -41.99 34.23
CA PHE A 451 -0.41 -43.43 34.29
C PHE A 451 -1.79 -44.12 34.41
N THR A 452 -2.40 -44.46 33.28
CA THR A 452 -3.47 -45.46 33.20
C THR A 452 -3.17 -46.34 32.00
N PRO A 453 -2.75 -47.60 32.20
CA PRO A 453 -2.47 -48.52 31.11
C PRO A 453 -3.80 -48.98 30.51
N GLY A 454 -4.07 -48.57 29.28
CA GLY A 454 -5.23 -49.02 28.51
C GLY A 454 -6.28 -47.95 28.29
N ASN A 455 -5.97 -46.98 27.42
CA ASN A 455 -6.94 -46.40 26.49
C ASN A 455 -6.17 -45.63 25.42
N ALA A 456 -6.58 -45.78 24.16
CA ALA A 456 -5.92 -45.17 23.01
C ALA A 456 -5.66 -43.67 23.27
N THR A 457 -4.39 -43.28 23.24
CA THR A 457 -3.98 -41.88 23.26
C THR A 457 -4.51 -41.22 21.99
N SER A 458 -5.64 -40.54 22.09
CA SER A 458 -6.13 -39.69 21.03
C SER A 458 -5.28 -38.43 21.04
N ASP A 459 -4.30 -38.36 20.15
CA ASP A 459 -3.47 -37.17 20.02
C ASP A 459 -4.36 -35.97 19.70
N THR A 460 -4.45 -35.02 20.64
CA THR A 460 -5.18 -33.78 20.43
C THR A 460 -4.30 -32.81 19.65
N THR A 461 -4.77 -32.38 18.47
CA THR A 461 -4.06 -31.37 17.66
C THR A 461 -4.38 -29.96 18.17
N ARG A 462 -3.35 -29.11 18.27
CA ARG A 462 -3.50 -27.68 18.56
C ARG A 462 -2.89 -26.84 17.46
N ILE A 463 -3.42 -25.64 17.26
CA ILE A 463 -2.86 -24.66 16.31
C ILE A 463 -1.52 -24.18 16.86
N CYS A 464 -0.51 -24.06 15.99
CA CYS A 464 0.82 -23.57 16.36
C CYS A 464 0.76 -22.20 17.02
N ASP A 465 1.14 -22.11 18.29
CA ASP A 465 1.28 -20.87 19.05
C ASP A 465 2.72 -20.75 19.56
N ALA A 466 3.10 -19.66 20.24
CA ALA A 466 4.47 -19.55 20.75
C ALA A 466 4.76 -20.57 21.88
N ASN A 467 3.72 -21.17 22.47
CA ASN A 467 3.88 -22.24 23.44
C ASN A 467 4.30 -23.57 22.81
N ALA A 468 4.16 -23.72 21.50
CA ALA A 468 4.54 -24.94 20.78
C ALA A 468 6.02 -25.32 21.01
N PRO A 469 6.36 -26.62 20.96
CA PRO A 469 7.75 -27.07 20.93
C PRO A 469 8.48 -26.56 19.68
N GLU A 470 9.76 -26.23 19.81
CA GLU A 470 10.58 -25.61 18.75
C GLU A 470 10.61 -26.46 17.47
N ASP A 471 10.72 -27.79 17.60
CA ASP A 471 10.79 -28.72 16.46
C ASP A 471 9.45 -28.97 15.76
N GLN A 472 8.35 -28.45 16.34
CA GLN A 472 7.00 -28.78 15.90
C GLN A 472 6.29 -27.64 15.16
N CYS A 473 6.76 -26.40 15.18
CA CYS A 473 6.12 -25.30 14.46
C CYS A 473 7.16 -24.39 13.81
N THR A 474 7.08 -24.21 12.50
CA THR A 474 7.98 -23.34 11.76
C THR A 474 7.34 -21.96 11.56
N VAL A 475 8.11 -20.90 11.76
CA VAL A 475 7.66 -19.51 11.55
C VAL A 475 8.05 -19.03 10.16
N THR A 476 7.26 -18.12 9.59
CA THR A 476 7.58 -17.51 8.29
C THR A 476 8.85 -16.66 8.33
N ARG A 477 9.60 -16.66 7.22
CA ARG A 477 10.87 -15.90 7.13
C ARG A 477 10.63 -14.40 7.10
N THR A 478 9.49 -13.96 6.54
CA THR A 478 9.08 -12.56 6.50
C THR A 478 8.90 -11.96 7.89
N TYR A 479 8.23 -12.71 8.79
CA TYR A 479 8.01 -12.28 10.17
C TYR A 479 9.34 -12.00 10.86
N LEU A 480 10.31 -12.89 10.67
CA LEU A 480 11.62 -12.76 11.30
C LEU A 480 12.41 -11.56 10.78
N PHE A 481 12.32 -11.25 9.47
CA PHE A 481 12.97 -10.05 8.91
C PHE A 481 12.42 -8.74 9.48
N LEU A 482 11.10 -8.62 9.63
CA LEU A 482 10.44 -7.36 9.99
C LEU A 482 10.41 -7.12 11.50
N HIS A 483 10.42 -8.17 12.31
CA HIS A 483 10.31 -8.10 13.77
C HIS A 483 11.60 -8.39 14.54
N LYS A 484 12.73 -8.56 13.85
CA LYS A 484 14.04 -8.83 14.49
C LYS A 484 14.44 -7.79 15.53
N PHE A 485 14.07 -6.53 15.30
CA PHE A 485 14.38 -5.41 16.18
C PHE A 485 13.13 -4.99 16.98
N TRP A 486 13.17 -5.21 18.30
CA TRP A 486 12.04 -4.97 19.20
C TRP A 486 11.56 -3.50 19.21
N PHE A 487 12.48 -2.54 19.06
CA PHE A 487 12.14 -1.11 19.08
C PHE A 487 11.35 -0.67 17.84
N PHE A 488 11.64 -1.22 16.64
CA PHE A 488 10.84 -0.94 15.45
C PHE A 488 9.41 -1.49 15.63
N SER A 489 9.28 -2.72 16.15
CA SER A 489 7.97 -3.33 16.47
C SER A 489 7.14 -2.46 17.44
N THR A 490 7.80 -1.87 18.45
CA THR A 490 7.16 -0.91 19.37
C THR A 490 6.63 0.32 18.64
N ILE A 491 7.42 0.93 17.76
CA ILE A 491 7.00 2.12 17.03
C ILE A 491 5.82 1.81 16.11
N TYR A 492 5.86 0.67 15.43
CA TYR A 492 4.75 0.25 14.56
C TYR A 492 3.45 -0.02 15.33
N TYR A 493 3.53 -0.55 16.55
CA TYR A 493 2.37 -0.72 17.41
C TYR A 493 1.65 0.62 17.64
N PHE A 494 2.40 1.66 18.02
CA PHE A 494 1.83 3.01 18.15
C PHE A 494 1.37 3.58 16.81
N GLY A 495 2.09 3.28 15.72
CA GLY A 495 1.70 3.61 14.36
C GLY A 495 0.32 3.09 13.97
N ASN A 496 -0.03 1.85 14.37
CA ASN A 496 -1.36 1.30 14.11
C ASN A 496 -2.47 2.09 14.82
N TRP A 497 -2.25 2.53 16.07
CA TRP A 497 -3.19 3.41 16.77
C TRP A 497 -3.36 4.75 16.07
N ALA A 498 -2.24 5.35 15.64
CA ALA A 498 -2.26 6.59 14.87
C ALA A 498 -3.00 6.42 13.53
N PHE A 499 -2.85 5.28 12.86
CA PHE A 499 -3.56 4.95 11.63
C PHE A 499 -5.08 4.88 11.84
N ILE A 500 -5.53 4.20 12.90
CA ILE A 500 -6.96 4.12 13.28
C ILE A 500 -7.51 5.52 13.53
N ALA A 501 -6.81 6.33 14.33
CA ALA A 501 -7.22 7.70 14.63
C ALA A 501 -7.30 8.57 13.36
N ALA A 502 -6.29 8.51 12.48
CA ALA A 502 -6.28 9.24 11.22
C ALA A 502 -7.42 8.81 10.28
N PHE A 503 -7.75 7.52 10.24
CA PHE A 503 -8.89 7.02 9.47
C PHE A 503 -10.22 7.57 10.00
N LEU A 504 -10.45 7.54 11.32
CA LEU A 504 -11.68 8.05 11.93
C LEU A 504 -11.85 9.56 11.68
N VAL A 505 -10.78 10.35 11.84
CA VAL A 505 -10.78 11.78 11.52
C VAL A 505 -11.06 11.99 10.03
N GLY A 506 -10.40 11.24 9.15
CA GLY A 506 -10.62 11.31 7.71
C GLY A 506 -12.07 10.98 7.32
N LEU A 507 -12.68 9.98 7.97
CA LEU A 507 -14.06 9.60 7.77
C LEU A 507 -15.03 10.70 8.21
N MET A 508 -14.82 11.32 9.39
CA MET A 508 -15.62 12.47 9.84
C MET A 508 -15.52 13.65 8.88
N VAL A 509 -14.31 14.07 8.51
CA VAL A 509 -14.07 15.19 7.59
C VAL A 509 -14.69 14.92 6.22
N SER A 510 -14.52 13.72 5.70
CA SER A 510 -15.06 13.33 4.39
C SER A 510 -16.59 13.22 4.41
N CYS A 511 -17.19 12.81 5.52
CA CYS A 511 -18.65 12.84 5.74
C CYS A 511 -19.19 14.28 5.73
N CYS A 512 -18.50 15.23 6.36
CA CYS A 512 -18.92 16.65 6.41
C CYS A 512 -18.70 17.41 5.08
N ARG A 513 -17.76 16.99 4.22
CA ARG A 513 -17.51 17.69 2.93
C ARG A 513 -18.66 17.52 1.93
N GLY A 514 -19.07 18.61 1.28
CA GLY A 514 -20.11 18.60 0.24
C GLY A 514 -19.72 17.87 -1.06
N LYS A 515 -20.70 17.69 -1.96
CA LYS A 515 -20.49 17.08 -3.28
C LYS A 515 -19.55 17.93 -4.14
N LYS A 516 -18.67 17.28 -4.90
CA LYS A 516 -17.76 17.96 -5.84
C LYS A 516 -18.46 18.34 -7.13
N SER A 517 -17.92 19.38 -7.79
CA SER A 517 -18.41 19.77 -9.10
C SER A 517 -18.09 18.72 -10.16
N VAL A 518 -18.90 18.67 -11.23
CA VAL A 518 -18.74 17.77 -12.38
C VAL A 518 -17.37 17.92 -13.02
N ILE A 519 -16.89 19.17 -13.14
CA ILE A 519 -15.64 19.52 -13.79
C ILE A 519 -14.42 19.00 -13.00
N GLU A 520 -14.53 18.94 -11.67
CA GLU A 520 -13.51 18.30 -10.82
C GLU A 520 -13.67 16.77 -10.73
N GLY A 521 -14.90 16.27 -10.92
CA GLY A 521 -15.27 14.87 -10.78
C GLY A 521 -15.11 13.99 -12.03
N GLU A 522 -15.03 14.57 -13.23
CA GLU A 522 -14.74 13.83 -14.49
C GLU A 522 -13.47 12.97 -14.39
N TRP A 523 -12.49 13.43 -13.60
CA TRP A 523 -11.26 12.70 -13.34
C TRP A 523 -11.42 11.45 -12.48
N VAL A 524 -12.51 11.32 -11.73
CA VAL A 524 -12.84 10.14 -10.88
C VAL A 524 -13.68 9.14 -11.69
N LEU A 525 -14.56 9.60 -12.57
CA LEU A 525 -15.41 8.73 -13.40
C LEU A 525 -14.61 7.89 -14.41
N ARG A 526 -13.46 8.41 -14.87
CA ARG A 526 -12.50 7.72 -15.75
C ARG A 526 -11.71 6.59 -15.05
N TRP A 527 -12.06 6.24 -13.81
CA TRP A 527 -11.45 5.13 -13.04
C TRP A 527 -12.23 3.83 -13.07
N CYS A 528 -13.57 3.86 -13.12
CA CYS A 528 -14.39 2.66 -13.01
C CYS A 528 -14.74 2.00 -14.35
N LEU A 529 -14.40 2.64 -15.47
CA LEU A 529 -14.64 2.11 -16.81
C LEU A 529 -13.36 2.27 -17.63
N PRO A 530 -12.98 1.26 -18.43
CA PRO A 530 -12.00 1.45 -19.48
C PRO A 530 -12.40 2.63 -20.35
N ASP A 531 -11.45 3.52 -20.68
CA ASP A 531 -11.61 4.52 -21.74
C ASP A 531 -12.02 3.73 -23.01
N SER A 532 -13.29 3.75 -23.42
CA SER A 532 -13.72 3.33 -24.75
C SER A 532 -13.35 4.38 -25.79
N SER A 533 -12.11 4.87 -25.74
CA SER A 533 -11.48 5.71 -26.77
C SER A 533 -10.64 4.86 -27.72
N LEU A 534 -10.99 3.58 -27.87
CA LEU A 534 -10.43 2.62 -28.82
C LEU A 534 -11.34 2.41 -30.05
N LEU A 535 -12.37 3.25 -30.22
CA LEU A 535 -13.30 3.22 -31.36
C LEU A 535 -13.30 4.54 -32.16
N SER A 536 -12.19 5.26 -32.14
CA SER A 536 -11.93 6.35 -33.09
C SER A 536 -10.51 6.22 -33.64
N THR A 537 -10.29 5.13 -34.35
CA THR A 537 -9.44 5.06 -35.54
C THR A 537 -10.23 4.31 -36.58
#